data_AF-A0A1G3HVM5-F1
#
_entry.id   AF-A0A1G3HVM5-F1
#
_cell.length_a   1.000
_cell.length_b   1.000
_cell.length_c   1.000
_cell.angle_alpha   90.00
_cell.angle_beta   90.00
_cell.angle_gamma   90.00
#
_symmetry.space_group_name_H-M   'P 1'
#
loop_
_entity.id
_entity.type
_entity.pdbx_description
1 polymer ?
#
loop_
_entity_poly.entity_id
_entity_poly.type
_entity_poly.pdbx_seq_one_letter_code
_entity_poly.pdbx_strand_id
1 'polypeptide(L)'
;MARYNTPFEIHVHGQVSLRPNVVFEQLQEALKPLWKYAGARSLADAADSSYEDEPGIKFDPQEHLLQMCWTVAGDDDFRQVLDEMCMNLNEVAQAGAAIEVTFYDAEFDDEDEDSDAESRDDFVMLFVGPDPAAIMQVQRDLLVQDVVNLMERH
;
A
#
# COMPACT_ATOMS: atom_id res chain seq x y z
N MET A 1 -2.59 0.48 -30.63
CA MET A 1 -3.80 0.34 -29.81
C MET A 1 -3.52 1.11 -28.54
N ALA A 2 -4.15 2.26 -28.36
CA ALA A 2 -3.98 3.04 -27.14
C ALA A 2 -4.54 2.16 -26.00
N ARG A 3 -3.68 1.76 -25.07
CA ARG A 3 -4.15 1.28 -23.77
C ARG A 3 -4.91 2.46 -23.19
N TYR A 4 -6.24 2.37 -23.19
CA TYR A 4 -7.03 3.29 -22.39
C TYR A 4 -6.55 3.08 -20.97
N ASN A 5 -5.83 4.06 -20.46
CA ASN A 5 -5.34 4.06 -19.09
C ASN A 5 -6.51 4.51 -18.23
N THR A 6 -7.54 3.67 -18.19
CA THR A 6 -8.73 3.84 -17.36
C THR A 6 -8.27 4.02 -15.90
N PRO A 7 -8.78 5.05 -15.19
CA PRO A 7 -8.33 5.34 -13.83
C PRO A 7 -8.73 4.21 -12.87
N PHE A 8 -7.78 3.76 -12.06
CA PHE A 8 -8.03 2.89 -10.92
C PHE A 8 -8.30 3.72 -9.67
N GLU A 9 -9.17 3.21 -8.80
CA GLU A 9 -9.16 3.54 -7.39
C GLU A 9 -8.24 2.56 -6.67
N ILE A 10 -7.16 3.08 -6.07
CA ILE A 10 -6.11 2.25 -5.49
C ILE A 10 -6.12 2.40 -3.98
N HIS A 11 -6.27 1.26 -3.29
CA HIS A 11 -6.31 1.15 -1.84
C HIS A 11 -5.00 0.59 -1.32
N VAL A 12 -4.35 1.29 -0.40
CA VAL A 12 -3.10 0.86 0.23
C VAL A 12 -3.30 0.70 1.73
N HIS A 13 -3.17 -0.54 2.20
CA HIS A 13 -3.38 -0.93 3.58
C HIS A 13 -2.15 -1.59 4.18
N GLY A 14 -1.70 -1.13 5.34
CA GLY A 14 -0.59 -1.78 6.02
C GLY A 14 -0.10 -1.04 7.26
N GLN A 15 0.66 -1.76 8.07
CA GLN A 15 1.34 -1.21 9.23
C GLN A 15 2.80 -1.65 9.22
N VAL A 16 3.72 -0.68 9.31
CA VAL A 16 5.16 -0.93 9.30
C VAL A 16 5.76 -0.42 10.60
N SER A 17 6.30 -1.34 11.40
CA SER A 17 7.13 -0.97 12.55
C SER A 17 8.44 -0.37 12.06
N LEU A 18 8.73 0.86 12.48
CA LEU A 18 9.87 1.65 12.08
C LEU A 18 10.99 1.55 13.12
N ARG A 19 12.23 1.74 12.69
CA ARG A 19 13.37 1.79 13.62
C ARG A 19 13.19 2.98 14.59
N PRO A 20 13.62 2.85 15.87
CA PRO A 20 13.37 3.88 16.89
C PRO A 20 13.94 5.28 16.59
N ASN A 21 14.92 5.37 15.71
CA ASN A 21 15.56 6.62 15.31
C ASN A 21 14.97 7.25 14.05
N VAL A 22 13.95 6.64 13.44
CA VAL A 22 13.24 7.19 12.29
C VAL A 22 12.41 8.38 12.76
N VAL A 23 12.65 9.52 12.14
CA VAL A 23 11.86 10.74 12.28
C VAL A 23 11.10 11.02 10.99
N PHE A 24 10.16 11.97 11.06
CA PHE A 24 9.27 12.32 9.96
C PHE A 24 10.02 12.64 8.66
N GLU A 25 11.19 13.28 8.72
CA GLU A 25 11.98 13.62 7.53
C GLU A 25 12.45 12.39 6.75
N GLN A 26 12.94 11.34 7.45
CA GLN A 26 13.34 10.11 6.76
C GLN A 26 12.13 9.36 6.21
N LEU A 27 11.01 9.36 6.95
CA LEU A 27 9.78 8.74 6.48
C LEU A 27 9.21 9.46 5.25
N GLN A 28 9.26 10.80 5.23
CA GLN A 28 8.85 11.61 4.09
C GLN A 28 9.69 11.31 2.85
N GLU A 29 11.01 11.17 2.97
CA GLU A 29 11.84 10.74 1.84
C GLU A 29 11.56 9.29 1.44
N ALA A 30 11.30 8.40 2.40
CA ALA A 30 11.00 7.00 2.08
C ALA A 30 9.69 6.85 1.30
N LEU A 31 8.65 7.62 1.66
CA LEU A 31 7.33 7.63 1.02
C LEU A 31 7.24 8.59 -0.18
N LYS A 32 8.37 9.14 -0.63
CA LYS A 32 8.47 10.03 -1.79
C LYS A 32 7.82 9.54 -3.07
N PRO A 33 7.95 8.27 -3.44
CA PRO A 33 7.28 7.77 -4.64
C PRO A 33 5.76 8.00 -4.58
N LEU A 34 5.13 7.74 -3.42
CA LEU A 34 3.67 7.87 -3.25
C LEU A 34 3.20 9.31 -3.40
N TRP A 35 3.76 10.24 -2.62
CA TRP A 35 3.28 11.62 -2.63
C TRP A 35 3.68 12.37 -3.90
N LYS A 36 4.76 11.94 -4.58
CA LYS A 36 5.08 12.44 -5.92
C LYS A 36 4.09 11.94 -6.97
N TYR A 37 3.70 10.68 -6.90
CA TYR A 37 2.69 10.10 -7.78
C TYR A 37 1.36 10.83 -7.63
N ALA A 38 0.93 11.09 -6.40
CA ALA A 38 -0.27 11.89 -6.09
C ALA A 38 -0.18 13.38 -6.50
N GLY A 39 0.93 13.82 -7.12
CA GLY A 39 1.12 15.21 -7.56
C GLY A 39 1.40 16.20 -6.43
N ALA A 40 1.67 15.71 -5.22
CA ALA A 40 1.88 16.54 -4.04
C ALA A 40 3.34 17.02 -3.87
N ARG A 41 3.54 17.94 -2.93
CA ARG A 41 4.86 18.55 -2.66
C ARG A 41 5.53 17.99 -1.42
N SER A 42 4.78 17.31 -0.57
CA SER A 42 5.23 16.73 0.70
C SER A 42 4.35 15.53 1.07
N LEU A 43 4.81 14.74 2.04
CA LEU A 43 3.99 13.66 2.59
C LEU A 43 2.73 14.21 3.27
N ALA A 44 2.83 15.32 3.99
CA ALA A 44 1.69 15.93 4.67
C ALA A 44 0.59 16.37 3.69
N ASP A 45 0.96 16.82 2.49
CA ASP A 45 0.00 17.25 1.46
C ASP A 45 -0.71 16.09 0.76
N ALA A 46 -0.15 14.87 0.82
CA ALA A 46 -0.70 13.67 0.19
C ALA A 46 -1.22 12.63 1.19
N ALA A 47 -1.07 12.87 2.50
CA ALA A 47 -1.35 11.88 3.51
C ALA A 47 -2.86 11.61 3.66
N ASP A 48 -3.71 12.58 3.32
CA ASP A 48 -5.15 12.41 3.36
C ASP A 48 -5.59 11.44 2.25
N SER A 49 -6.54 10.58 2.58
CA SER A 49 -7.15 9.65 1.64
C SER A 49 -8.21 10.33 0.78
N SER A 50 -8.52 9.77 -0.39
CA SER A 50 -9.70 10.17 -1.19
C SER A 50 -11.01 10.09 -0.39
N TYR A 51 -11.10 9.17 0.58
CA TYR A 51 -12.26 9.02 1.45
C TYR A 51 -12.05 9.70 2.81
N GLU A 52 -12.96 10.58 3.22
CA GLU A 52 -12.83 11.37 4.45
C GLU A 52 -12.83 10.54 5.74
N ASP A 53 -13.46 9.36 5.71
CA ASP A 53 -13.54 8.44 6.86
C ASP A 53 -12.26 7.61 7.05
N GLU A 54 -11.36 7.61 6.06
CA GLU A 54 -10.09 6.90 6.13
C GLU A 54 -9.02 7.77 6.78
N PRO A 55 -8.21 7.22 7.70
CA PRO A 55 -7.18 8.00 8.38
C PRO A 55 -6.05 8.40 7.43
N GLY A 56 -5.87 7.75 6.27
CA GLY A 56 -4.79 8.04 5.34
C GLY A 56 -3.44 7.47 5.78
N ILE A 57 -2.37 8.20 5.47
CA ILE A 57 -1.00 7.86 5.89
C ILE A 57 -0.69 8.57 7.20
N LYS A 58 -0.39 7.80 8.25
CA LYS A 58 -0.06 8.33 9.58
C LYS A 58 1.27 7.80 10.09
N PHE A 59 2.00 8.70 10.74
CA PHE A 59 3.25 8.39 11.43
C PHE A 59 3.07 8.67 12.92
N ASP A 60 3.25 7.64 13.74
CA ASP A 60 3.34 7.74 15.19
C ASP A 60 4.80 7.67 15.63
N PRO A 61 5.41 8.78 16.08
CA PRO A 61 6.80 8.79 16.54
C PRO A 61 6.98 8.18 17.94
N GLN A 62 5.92 8.02 18.74
CA GLN A 62 6.00 7.41 20.07
C GLN A 62 6.00 5.88 19.96
N GLU A 63 5.12 5.35 19.10
CA GLU A 63 5.02 3.91 18.83
C GLU A 63 5.98 3.44 17.72
N HIS A 64 6.70 4.37 17.07
CA HIS A 64 7.54 4.12 15.90
C HIS A 64 6.78 3.35 14.81
N LEU A 65 5.59 3.84 14.46
CA LEU A 65 4.67 3.13 13.59
C LEU A 65 4.30 3.99 12.37
N LEU A 66 4.44 3.42 11.17
CA LEU A 66 3.77 3.91 9.97
C LEU A 66 2.48 3.10 9.80
N GLN A 67 1.36 3.80 9.69
CA GLN A 67 0.06 3.23 9.33
C GLN A 67 -0.38 3.79 7.97
N MET A 68 -0.85 2.90 7.11
CA MET A 68 -1.41 3.23 5.81
C MET A 68 -2.82 2.65 5.73
N CYS A 69 -3.80 3.53 5.55
CA CYS A 69 -5.14 3.22 5.10
C CYS A 69 -5.51 4.37 4.17
N TRP A 70 -5.00 4.26 2.94
CA TRP A 70 -4.86 5.37 2.02
C TRP A 70 -5.38 4.97 0.64
N THR A 71 -6.34 5.75 0.15
CA THR A 71 -6.95 5.59 -1.15
C THR A 71 -6.52 6.73 -2.06
N VAL A 72 -6.15 6.40 -3.29
CA VAL A 72 -5.73 7.37 -4.31
C VAL A 72 -6.24 6.97 -5.69
N ALA A 73 -6.62 7.95 -6.50
CA ALA A 73 -6.88 7.71 -7.92
C ALA A 73 -5.55 7.54 -8.66
N GLY A 74 -5.46 6.53 -9.53
CA GLY A 74 -4.23 6.21 -10.23
C GLY A 74 -4.45 5.36 -11.46
N ASP A 75 -3.40 4.66 -11.86
CA ASP A 75 -3.31 3.86 -13.07
C ASP A 75 -2.29 2.72 -12.91
N ASP A 76 -2.03 1.98 -13.97
CA ASP A 76 -1.10 0.84 -13.93
C ASP A 76 0.34 1.23 -13.56
N ASP A 77 0.75 2.49 -13.78
CA ASP A 77 2.11 2.95 -13.47
C ASP A 77 2.36 3.01 -11.95
N PHE A 78 1.31 2.99 -11.13
CA PHE A 78 1.43 2.92 -9.68
C PHE A 78 2.18 1.66 -9.20
N ARG A 79 2.16 0.57 -9.96
CA ARG A 79 2.95 -0.64 -9.62
C ARG A 79 4.45 -0.36 -9.54
N GLN A 80 4.98 0.50 -10.41
CA GLN A 80 6.38 0.91 -10.35
C GLN A 80 6.66 1.78 -9.10
N VAL A 81 5.68 2.59 -8.71
CA VAL A 81 5.76 3.42 -7.49
C VAL A 81 5.83 2.56 -6.24
N LEU A 82 5.07 1.46 -6.21
CA LEU A 82 5.08 0.49 -5.12
C LEU A 82 6.44 -0.20 -4.98
N ASP A 83 7.09 -0.57 -6.08
CA ASP A 83 8.44 -1.15 -6.05
C ASP A 83 9.46 -0.19 -5.40
N GLU A 84 9.45 1.08 -5.79
CA GLU A 84 10.35 2.09 -5.22
C GLU A 84 10.04 2.35 -3.74
N MET A 85 8.75 2.44 -3.39
CA MET A 85 8.31 2.56 -2.00
C MET A 85 8.82 1.39 -1.15
N CYS A 86 8.69 0.15 -1.63
CA CYS A 86 9.16 -1.02 -0.91
C CYS A 86 10.66 -0.98 -0.66
N MET A 87 11.45 -0.63 -1.68
CA MET A 87 12.90 -0.49 -1.55
C MET A 87 13.26 0.54 -0.47
N ASN A 88 12.57 1.69 -0.44
CA ASN A 88 12.81 2.73 0.54
C ASN A 88 12.38 2.34 1.96
N LEU A 89 11.25 1.65 2.10
CA LEU A 89 10.72 1.22 3.40
C LEU A 89 11.62 0.19 4.09
N ASN A 90 12.33 -0.66 3.34
CA ASN A 90 13.28 -1.63 3.90
C ASN A 90 14.36 -0.98 4.78
N GLU A 91 14.82 0.23 4.42
CA GLU A 91 15.87 0.94 5.15
C GLU A 91 15.38 1.51 6.49
N VAL A 92 14.10 1.83 6.61
CA VAL A 92 13.50 2.43 7.81
C VAL A 92 12.71 1.43 8.65
N ALA A 93 12.40 0.25 8.12
CA ALA A 93 11.69 -0.81 8.83
C ALA A 93 12.54 -1.43 9.96
N GLN A 94 11.90 -1.72 11.08
CA GLN A 94 12.46 -2.45 12.22
C GLN A 94 12.21 -3.96 12.11
N ALA A 95 11.07 -4.35 11.54
CA ALA A 95 10.65 -5.74 11.39
C ALA A 95 10.02 -5.93 10.00
N GLY A 96 9.75 -7.19 9.64
CA GLY A 96 8.95 -7.48 8.46
C GLY A 96 7.54 -6.92 8.61
N ALA A 97 6.93 -6.52 7.51
CA ALA A 97 5.54 -6.08 7.45
C ALA A 97 4.93 -6.46 6.09
N ALA A 98 3.61 -6.69 6.09
CA ALA A 98 2.83 -6.86 4.88
C ALA A 98 2.05 -5.57 4.57
N ILE A 99 1.99 -5.23 3.29
CA ILE A 99 1.22 -4.12 2.75
C ILE A 99 0.32 -4.69 1.66
N GLU A 100 -0.97 -4.52 1.82
CA GLU A 100 -2.00 -4.97 0.89
C GLU A 100 -2.34 -3.81 -0.04
N VAL A 101 -2.36 -4.07 -1.35
CA VAL A 101 -2.74 -3.08 -2.35
C VAL A 101 -3.80 -3.65 -3.26
N THR A 102 -4.93 -2.95 -3.36
CA THR A 102 -6.03 -3.32 -4.27
C THR A 102 -6.21 -2.23 -5.32
N PHE A 103 -6.36 -2.64 -6.58
CA PHE A 103 -6.71 -1.79 -7.71
C PHE A 103 -8.16 -2.10 -8.07
N TYR A 104 -9.05 -1.13 -7.93
CA TYR A 104 -10.44 -1.23 -8.36
C TYR A 104 -10.66 -0.46 -9.66
N ASP A 105 -11.24 -1.11 -10.66
CA ASP A 105 -11.57 -0.48 -11.94
C ASP A 105 -12.79 0.44 -11.79
N ALA A 106 -12.54 1.75 -11.70
CA ALA A 106 -13.57 2.75 -11.44
C ALA A 106 -14.59 2.88 -12.59
N GLU A 107 -14.24 2.52 -13.82
CA GLU A 107 -15.19 2.56 -14.96
C GLU A 107 -16.13 1.35 -14.99
N PHE A 108 -15.77 0.24 -14.33
CA PHE A 108 -16.64 -0.95 -14.26
C PHE A 108 -17.74 -0.83 -13.20
N ASP A 109 -17.58 0.09 -12.23
CA ASP A 109 -18.58 0.37 -11.18
C ASP A 109 -19.68 1.35 -11.66
N ASP A 110 -19.35 2.26 -12.60
CA ASP A 110 -20.29 3.22 -13.21
C ASP A 110 -21.10 2.56 -14.35
N GLU A 111 -22.05 1.69 -13.99
CA GLU A 111 -23.26 1.28 -14.75
C GLU A 111 -23.26 1.39 -16.30
N ASP A 112 -22.39 0.65 -17.00
CA ASP A 112 -22.66 0.23 -18.39
C ASP A 112 -22.59 -1.31 -18.48
N GLU A 113 -23.69 -1.97 -18.07
CA GLU A 113 -23.93 -3.43 -18.14
C GLU A 113 -23.77 -4.05 -19.55
N ASP A 114 -23.55 -3.23 -20.59
CA ASP A 114 -23.40 -3.63 -22.00
C ASP A 114 -21.94 -3.81 -22.44
N SER A 115 -20.96 -3.67 -21.54
CA SER A 115 -19.58 -4.04 -21.86
C SER A 115 -19.33 -5.51 -21.53
N ASP A 116 -19.07 -6.35 -22.55
CA ASP A 116 -18.42 -7.67 -22.40
C ASP A 116 -16.96 -7.54 -21.83
N ALA A 117 -16.64 -6.42 -21.16
CA ALA A 117 -15.34 -6.13 -20.59
C ALA A 117 -15.20 -6.87 -19.26
N GLU A 118 -14.09 -7.57 -19.08
CA GLU A 118 -13.74 -8.17 -17.80
C GLU A 118 -13.24 -7.07 -16.85
N SER A 119 -13.68 -7.11 -15.59
CA SER A 119 -13.11 -6.27 -14.52
C SER A 119 -11.59 -6.49 -14.46
N ARG A 120 -10.86 -5.38 -14.34
CA ARG A 120 -9.40 -5.35 -14.24
C ARG A 120 -8.91 -5.32 -12.79
N ASP A 121 -9.80 -5.64 -11.84
CA ASP A 121 -9.46 -5.61 -10.42
C ASP A 121 -8.26 -6.50 -10.13
N ASP A 122 -7.29 -5.96 -9.39
CA ASP A 122 -6.05 -6.65 -9.07
C ASP A 122 -5.71 -6.45 -7.59
N PHE A 123 -5.08 -7.46 -7.00
CA PHE A 123 -4.67 -7.47 -5.61
C PHE A 123 -3.23 -7.91 -5.49
N VAL A 124 -2.42 -7.09 -4.83
CA VAL A 124 -0.99 -7.32 -4.64
C VAL A 124 -0.64 -7.26 -3.16
N MET A 125 0.00 -8.33 -2.67
CA MET A 125 0.63 -8.37 -1.36
C MET A 125 2.11 -8.03 -1.48
N LEU A 126 2.51 -6.94 -0.84
CA LEU A 126 3.89 -6.48 -0.76
C LEU A 126 4.46 -6.79 0.62
N PHE A 127 5.74 -7.13 0.66
CA PHE A 127 6.44 -7.41 1.90
C PHE A 127 7.69 -6.55 2.00
N VAL A 128 7.80 -5.82 3.10
CA VAL A 128 8.94 -4.95 3.41
C VAL A 128 9.60 -5.39 4.72
N GLY A 129 10.87 -5.10 4.89
CA GLY A 129 11.59 -5.41 6.12
C GLY A 129 13.09 -5.08 6.05
N PRO A 130 13.78 -5.05 7.19
CA PRO A 130 15.19 -4.67 7.25
C PRO A 130 16.14 -5.63 6.52
N ASP A 131 15.73 -6.90 6.36
CA ASP A 131 16.49 -7.92 5.66
C ASP A 131 15.56 -9.03 5.12
N PRO A 132 16.07 -9.92 4.24
CA PRO A 132 15.25 -11.00 3.66
C PRO A 132 14.70 -11.99 4.70
N ALA A 133 15.37 -12.19 5.83
CA ALA A 133 14.91 -13.13 6.86
C ALA A 133 13.67 -12.58 7.59
N ALA A 134 13.66 -11.28 7.89
CA ALA A 134 12.51 -10.60 8.47
C ALA A 134 11.28 -10.65 7.54
N ILE A 135 11.48 -10.47 6.23
CA ILE A 135 10.41 -10.60 5.22
C ILE A 135 9.86 -12.02 5.17
N MET A 136 10.73 -13.03 5.07
CA MET A 136 10.32 -14.44 5.04
C MET A 136 9.58 -14.86 6.31
N GLN A 137 9.93 -14.27 7.45
CA GLN A 137 9.23 -14.54 8.71
C GLN A 137 7.78 -14.09 8.64
N VAL A 138 7.50 -12.86 8.19
CA VAL A 138 6.11 -12.37 8.08
C VAL A 138 5.31 -13.13 7.03
N GLN A 139 5.92 -13.47 5.90
CA GLN A 139 5.28 -14.33 4.90
C GLN A 139 4.86 -15.68 5.49
N ARG A 140 5.75 -16.30 6.27
CA ARG A 140 5.43 -17.55 6.97
C ARG A 140 4.34 -17.36 8.01
N ASP A 141 4.39 -16.30 8.79
CA ASP A 141 3.43 -16.06 9.86
C ASP A 141 2.02 -15.86 9.29
N LEU A 142 1.87 -15.13 8.17
CA LEU A 142 0.59 -15.00 7.46
C LEU A 142 0.08 -16.34 6.94
N LEU A 143 0.93 -17.13 6.28
CA LEU A 143 0.53 -18.46 5.78
C LEU A 143 0.06 -19.38 6.91
N VAL A 144 0.73 -19.31 8.07
CA VAL A 144 0.32 -20.10 9.24
C VAL A 144 -1.02 -19.60 9.78
N GLN A 145 -1.20 -18.28 9.91
CA GLN A 145 -2.47 -17.70 10.37
C GLN A 145 -3.62 -18.07 9.44
N ASP A 146 -3.44 -18.01 8.12
CA ASP A 146 -4.46 -18.37 7.14
C ASP A 146 -4.88 -19.84 7.26
N VAL A 147 -3.92 -20.74 7.43
CA VAL A 147 -4.20 -22.17 7.63
C VAL A 147 -4.93 -22.41 8.95
N VAL A 148 -4.51 -21.75 10.04
CA VAL A 148 -5.19 -21.85 11.33
C VAL A 148 -6.63 -21.36 11.22
N ASN A 149 -6.84 -20.19 10.60
CA ASN A 149 -8.16 -19.61 10.38
C ASN A 149 -9.07 -20.53 9.53
N LEU A 150 -8.51 -21.21 8.53
CA LEU A 150 -9.26 -22.19 7.74
C LEU A 150 -9.66 -23.40 8.59
N MET A 151 -8.78 -23.87 9.48
CA MET A 151 -9.05 -25.00 10.36
C MET A 151 -10.04 -24.67 11.48
N GLU A 152 -10.04 -23.45 12.02
CA GLU A 152 -10.97 -23.01 13.06
C GLU A 152 -12.41 -22.77 12.55
N ARG A 153 -12.60 -22.64 11.24
CA ARG A 153 -13.93 -22.51 10.60
C ARG A 153 -14.69 -23.85 10.50
N HIS A 154 -14.09 -24.98 10.90
CA HIS A 154 -14.66 -26.32 10.87
C HIS A 154 -14.87 -26.90 12.28
#